data_AF-A0A838WGG2-F1
#
_entry.id   AF-A0A838WGG2-F1
#
_cell.length_a   1.000
_cell.length_b   1.000
_cell.length_c   1.000
_cell.angle_alpha   90.00
_cell.angle_beta   90.00
_cell.angle_gamma   90.00
#
_symmetry.space_group_name_H-M   'P 1'
#
loop_
_entity.id
_entity.type
_entity.pdbx_description
1 polymer ?
#
loop_
_entity_poly.entity_id
_entity_poly.type
_entity_poly.pdbx_seq_one_letter_code
_entity_poly.pdbx_strand_id
1 'polypeptide(L)'
;SRLLLGYFAIQQDFTVIIGEYSQVVHKAIECATGIFIDKCLSSSKYKVAERLSESSIKIVSLDEEGLCHQNNEYVFKNLRSYEKSFKLAEKVFCWGIDDASKLKKQYAKMQEKFIVTGNPRIDLCDRQFWNILEEETKNKENKKYVLIVSNFSVNNANGFGFISNQLENYDLLGDRGFKQDFELRKRFRYLTFLEFSLAIERLIKDNPSVNFVLRPHPSENIDYWHDFLSSHSNCKVVYDHKYYQWLRDASIVVHSSCTSGIFTYFMQIPTIAYLPFPNDPYSDFIANDLSYKAFNYDHLNNTLRGLMSKDISSSITSYSTIERLNTLVSKLENKTSAERIIDELCTIKIDYDKANFDQLTVSKFSLLKVFLKIAKTVGISLSKKQGENLFIKDSNLRYSTAYCEQQFSSISIDEIQSYGERMSVILNSKSLKVEKLQDNLFLIKKGNEKP
;
A
#
# COMPACT_ATOMS: atom_id res chain seq x y z
N SER A 1 -6.84 4.59 0.42
CA SER A 1 -7.37 3.77 1.53
C SER A 1 -7.37 4.53 2.86
N ARG A 2 -6.25 5.14 3.29
CA ARG A 2 -6.17 5.88 4.57
C ARG A 2 -7.11 7.09 4.65
N LEU A 3 -7.24 7.87 3.57
CA LEU A 3 -8.22 8.95 3.51
C LEU A 3 -9.68 8.45 3.58
N LEU A 4 -10.00 7.31 2.94
CA LEU A 4 -11.31 6.67 3.05
C LEU A 4 -11.62 6.29 4.50
N LEU A 5 -10.68 5.60 5.15
CA LEU A 5 -10.82 5.21 6.55
C LEU A 5 -10.95 6.44 7.47
N GLY A 6 -10.12 7.46 7.25
CA GLY A 6 -10.19 8.72 7.98
C GLY A 6 -11.53 9.42 7.81
N TYR A 7 -12.11 9.40 6.60
CA TYR A 7 -13.44 9.95 6.35
C TYR A 7 -14.51 9.27 7.21
N PHE A 8 -14.57 7.93 7.19
CA PHE A 8 -15.53 7.18 8.01
C PHE A 8 -15.31 7.42 9.52
N ALA A 9 -14.06 7.56 9.97
CA ALA A 9 -13.76 7.91 11.36
C ALA A 9 -14.35 9.28 11.73
N ILE A 10 -14.20 10.28 10.87
CA ILE A 10 -14.72 11.64 11.10
C ILE A 10 -16.24 11.66 11.21
N GLN A 11 -16.94 10.80 10.46
CA GLN A 11 -18.40 10.67 10.59
C GLN A 11 -18.82 10.11 11.96
N GLN A 12 -17.94 9.36 12.61
CA GLN A 12 -18.07 8.87 14.00
C GLN A 12 -17.38 9.79 15.02
N ASP A 13 -17.27 11.08 14.70
CA ASP A 13 -16.75 12.17 15.56
C ASP A 13 -15.27 12.03 16.00
N PHE A 14 -14.49 11.19 15.31
CA PHE A 14 -13.04 11.21 15.48
C PHE A 14 -12.43 12.47 14.88
N THR A 15 -11.40 12.98 15.55
CA THR A 15 -10.42 13.89 14.94
C THR A 15 -9.28 13.07 14.35
N VAL A 16 -8.95 13.29 13.08
CA VAL A 16 -8.01 12.45 12.33
C VAL A 16 -6.74 13.22 12.00
N ILE A 17 -5.58 12.60 12.22
CA ILE A 17 -4.28 13.09 11.77
C ILE A 17 -3.77 12.14 10.68
N ILE A 18 -3.51 12.67 9.49
CA ILE A 18 -2.95 11.92 8.36
C ILE A 18 -1.69 12.64 7.88
N GLY A 19 -0.65 11.86 7.59
CA GLY A 19 0.60 12.41 7.09
C GLY A 19 1.68 11.38 6.89
N GLU A 20 2.90 11.86 6.67
CA GLU A 20 4.11 11.07 6.59
C GLU A 20 4.36 10.32 7.91
N TYR A 21 4.77 9.05 7.81
CA TYR A 21 4.79 8.13 8.96
C TYR A 21 5.55 8.67 10.16
N SER A 22 6.78 9.18 9.97
CA SER A 22 7.58 9.67 11.10
C SER A 22 6.91 10.86 11.80
N GLN A 23 6.29 11.75 11.03
CA GLN A 23 5.57 12.91 11.56
C GLN A 23 4.32 12.52 12.33
N VAL A 24 3.55 11.53 11.83
CA VAL A 24 2.37 11.03 12.54
C VAL A 24 2.78 10.34 13.84
N VAL A 25 3.86 9.56 13.85
CA VAL A 25 4.40 8.94 15.08
C VAL A 25 4.80 10.00 16.10
N HIS A 26 5.56 11.01 15.68
CA HIS A 26 5.96 12.11 16.56
C HIS A 26 4.74 12.84 17.14
N LYS A 27 3.76 13.15 16.29
CA LYS A 27 2.53 13.82 16.71
C LYS A 27 1.70 12.99 17.67
N ALA A 28 1.63 11.67 17.45
CA ALA A 28 0.92 10.76 18.34
C ALA A 28 1.56 10.79 19.75
N ILE A 29 2.89 10.73 19.83
CA ILE A 29 3.63 10.84 21.10
C ILE A 29 3.37 12.20 21.78
N GLU A 30 3.36 13.30 21.02
CA GLU A 30 3.06 14.64 21.57
C GLU A 30 1.63 14.76 22.12
N CYS A 31 0.64 14.18 21.44
CA CYS A 31 -0.75 14.16 21.89
C CYS A 31 -0.98 13.26 23.11
N ALA A 32 -0.12 12.25 23.29
CA ALA A 32 -0.10 11.28 24.38
C ALA A 32 -1.34 10.37 24.53
N THR A 33 -2.38 10.55 23.72
CA THR A 33 -3.58 9.71 23.69
C THR A 33 -4.18 9.61 22.28
N GLY A 34 -5.08 8.65 22.09
CA GLY A 34 -5.78 8.39 20.84
C GLY A 34 -5.51 7.00 20.29
N ILE A 35 -5.85 6.78 19.02
CA ILE A 35 -5.60 5.52 18.30
C ILE A 35 -4.55 5.76 17.22
N PHE A 36 -3.47 4.98 17.25
CA PHE A 36 -2.46 4.95 16.20
C PHE A 36 -2.65 3.71 15.33
N ILE A 37 -2.88 3.93 14.03
CA ILE A 37 -3.05 2.85 13.05
C ILE A 37 -1.74 2.63 12.33
N ASP A 38 -1.06 1.51 12.59
CA ASP A 38 0.12 1.11 11.84
C ASP A 38 -0.26 0.25 10.61
N LYS A 39 0.57 0.31 9.57
CA LYS A 39 0.44 -0.51 8.36
C LYS A 39 0.98 -1.92 8.51
N CYS A 40 1.78 -2.21 9.55
CA CYS A 40 2.30 -3.54 9.84
C CYS A 40 3.00 -3.56 11.20
N LEU A 41 2.76 -4.58 12.00
CA LEU A 41 3.41 -4.79 13.30
C LEU A 41 4.52 -5.84 13.23
N SER A 42 5.41 -5.69 12.26
CA SER A 42 6.62 -6.51 12.13
C SER A 42 7.64 -6.23 13.24
N SER A 43 8.69 -7.05 13.31
CA SER A 43 9.81 -6.87 14.24
C SER A 43 10.51 -5.51 14.07
N SER A 44 10.60 -5.02 12.83
CA SER A 44 11.17 -3.70 12.50
C SER A 44 10.43 -2.54 13.17
N LYS A 45 9.12 -2.70 13.44
CA LYS A 45 8.25 -1.67 14.01
C LYS A 45 8.13 -1.76 15.54
N TYR A 46 8.70 -2.80 16.15
CA TYR A 46 8.56 -3.03 17.59
C TYR A 46 8.99 -1.84 18.45
N LYS A 47 10.15 -1.21 18.17
CA LYS A 47 10.63 -0.05 18.96
C LYS A 47 9.70 1.16 18.88
N VAL A 48 9.04 1.36 17.74
CA VAL A 48 8.06 2.43 17.57
C VAL A 48 6.79 2.10 18.35
N ALA A 49 6.31 0.86 18.25
CA ALA A 49 5.17 0.39 19.03
C ALA A 49 5.43 0.48 20.54
N GLU A 50 6.63 0.11 20.99
CA GLU A 50 7.05 0.20 22.39
C GLU A 50 6.98 1.65 22.89
N ARG A 51 7.59 2.60 22.17
CA ARG A 51 7.50 4.04 22.50
C ARG A 51 6.08 4.58 22.50
N LEU A 52 5.24 4.18 21.54
CA LEU A 52 3.83 4.60 21.52
C LEU A 52 3.06 4.04 22.72
N SER A 53 3.37 2.80 23.15
CA SER A 53 2.73 2.15 24.30
C SER A 53 3.14 2.71 25.66
N GLU A 54 4.26 3.45 25.74
CA GLU A 54 4.64 4.23 26.92
C GLU A 54 3.69 5.43 27.16
N SER A 55 2.94 5.82 26.13
CA SER A 55 1.87 6.83 26.20
C SER A 55 0.49 6.15 26.31
N SER A 56 -0.58 6.92 26.52
CA SER A 56 -1.96 6.36 26.55
C SER A 56 -2.54 6.13 25.15
N ILE A 57 -1.68 5.89 24.16
CA ILE A 57 -2.03 5.64 22.77
C ILE A 57 -2.39 4.18 22.60
N LYS A 58 -3.50 3.93 21.91
CA LYS A 58 -3.97 2.60 21.53
C LYS A 58 -3.46 2.26 20.14
N ILE A 59 -2.69 1.18 20.03
CA ILE A 59 -2.09 0.76 18.76
C ILE A 59 -3.03 -0.25 18.10
N VAL A 60 -3.35 -0.02 16.82
CA VAL A 60 -4.04 -1.01 15.98
C VAL A 60 -3.26 -1.22 14.70
N SER A 61 -3.44 -2.38 14.06
CA SER A 61 -2.73 -2.72 12.83
C SER A 61 -3.68 -3.04 11.70
N LEU A 62 -3.40 -2.52 10.51
CA LEU A 62 -4.02 -2.93 9.26
C LEU A 62 -2.91 -3.19 8.23
N ASP A 63 -2.62 -4.47 7.98
CA ASP A 63 -1.57 -4.86 7.04
C ASP A 63 -1.95 -4.50 5.60
N GLU A 64 -1.23 -3.59 4.95
CA GLU A 64 -1.54 -3.22 3.55
C GLU A 64 -1.00 -4.20 2.51
N GLU A 65 -0.03 -5.05 2.87
CA GLU A 65 0.67 -5.94 1.95
C GLU A 65 0.45 -7.42 2.31
N GLY A 66 -0.52 -7.72 3.19
CA GLY A 66 -0.83 -9.08 3.64
C GLY A 66 -1.10 -10.05 2.47
N LEU A 67 -1.77 -9.58 1.41
CA LEU A 67 -2.04 -10.36 0.20
C LEU A 67 -0.81 -10.60 -0.69
N CYS A 68 0.31 -9.93 -0.49
CA CYS A 68 1.51 -10.17 -1.31
C CYS A 68 2.22 -11.48 -0.95
N HIS A 69 1.87 -12.09 0.18
CA HIS A 69 2.60 -13.22 0.76
C HIS A 69 1.72 -14.45 1.03
N GLN A 70 0.61 -14.60 0.31
CA GLN A 70 -0.41 -15.65 0.51
C GLN A 70 0.20 -17.06 0.58
N ASN A 71 1.22 -17.31 -0.24
CA ASN A 71 1.92 -18.59 -0.36
C ASN A 71 3.33 -18.58 0.27
N ASN A 72 3.66 -17.56 1.07
CA ASN A 72 4.94 -17.47 1.74
C ASN A 72 4.75 -17.40 3.26
N GLU A 73 4.52 -18.58 3.84
CA GLU A 73 4.30 -18.74 5.28
C GLU A 73 5.48 -18.22 6.09
N TYR A 74 6.72 -18.35 5.58
CA TYR A 74 7.89 -17.84 6.28
C TYR A 74 7.89 -16.31 6.35
N VAL A 75 7.66 -15.62 5.22
CA VAL A 75 7.58 -14.15 5.20
C VAL A 75 6.42 -13.67 6.08
N PHE A 76 5.27 -14.33 6.01
CA PHE A 76 4.15 -14.02 6.89
C PHE A 76 4.56 -14.12 8.37
N LYS A 77 5.17 -15.24 8.77
CA LYS A 77 5.55 -15.54 10.16
C LYS A 77 6.69 -14.68 10.72
N ASN A 78 7.64 -14.28 9.88
CA ASN A 78 8.90 -13.71 10.36
C ASN A 78 9.08 -12.23 9.98
N LEU A 79 8.46 -11.78 8.89
CA LEU A 79 8.58 -10.40 8.41
C LEU A 79 7.32 -9.57 8.62
N ARG A 80 6.15 -10.19 8.81
CA ARG A 80 4.87 -9.47 8.94
C ARG A 80 4.19 -9.66 10.29
N SER A 81 4.53 -10.71 11.01
CA SER A 81 4.11 -10.92 12.39
C SER A 81 5.29 -10.88 13.37
N TYR A 82 5.05 -10.26 14.53
CA TYR A 82 6.01 -10.28 15.63
C TYR A 82 5.26 -10.29 16.95
N GLU A 83 5.49 -11.33 17.75
CA GLU A 83 4.72 -11.58 18.98
C GLU A 83 4.75 -10.37 19.92
N LYS A 84 5.92 -9.75 20.11
CA LYS A 84 6.05 -8.60 21.02
C LYS A 84 5.29 -7.38 20.52
N SER A 85 5.25 -7.13 19.20
CA SER A 85 4.46 -6.03 18.65
C SER A 85 2.96 -6.30 18.81
N PHE A 86 2.51 -7.54 18.61
CA PHE A 86 1.09 -7.89 18.79
C PHE A 86 0.62 -7.83 20.25
N LYS A 87 1.50 -8.05 21.22
CA LYS A 87 1.18 -7.82 22.65
C LYS A 87 0.83 -6.36 22.93
N LEU A 88 1.46 -5.43 22.23
CA LEU A 88 1.23 -3.98 22.38
C LEU A 88 0.01 -3.49 21.59
N ALA A 89 -0.52 -4.28 20.66
CA ALA A 89 -1.66 -3.91 19.85
C ALA A 89 -2.98 -4.17 20.60
N GLU A 90 -3.94 -3.27 20.47
CA GLU A 90 -5.32 -3.52 20.91
C GLU A 90 -6.04 -4.45 19.94
N LYS A 91 -5.94 -4.17 18.63
CA LYS A 91 -6.56 -4.95 17.55
C LYS A 91 -5.65 -5.05 16.32
N VAL A 92 -5.76 -6.17 15.62
CA VAL A 92 -5.06 -6.47 14.37
C VAL A 92 -6.10 -6.86 13.32
N PHE A 93 -6.30 -6.00 12.34
CA PHE A 93 -7.26 -6.17 11.26
C PHE A 93 -6.69 -7.07 10.17
N CYS A 94 -7.46 -8.10 9.82
CA CYS A 94 -7.12 -9.13 8.84
C CYS A 94 -7.95 -8.94 7.56
N TRP A 95 -7.33 -9.27 6.42
CA TRP A 95 -7.96 -9.19 5.10
C TRP A 95 -9.09 -10.19 4.96
N GLY A 96 -8.90 -11.42 5.45
CA GLY A 96 -9.82 -12.53 5.26
C GLY A 96 -9.83 -13.48 6.44
N ILE A 97 -10.46 -14.64 6.25
CA ILE A 97 -10.43 -15.70 7.27
C ILE A 97 -9.10 -16.47 7.21
N ASP A 98 -8.45 -16.52 6.04
CA ASP A 98 -7.19 -17.23 5.83
C ASP A 98 -6.06 -16.65 6.71
N ASP A 99 -5.75 -15.36 6.58
CA ASP A 99 -4.70 -14.70 7.37
C ASP A 99 -5.06 -14.64 8.86
N ALA A 100 -6.33 -14.37 9.19
CA ALA A 100 -6.80 -14.40 10.57
C ALA A 100 -6.63 -15.79 11.22
N SER A 101 -6.97 -16.87 10.52
CA SER A 101 -6.83 -18.23 11.06
C SER A 101 -5.37 -18.62 11.30
N LYS A 102 -4.47 -18.22 10.38
CA LYS A 102 -3.02 -18.42 10.52
C LYS A 102 -2.48 -17.69 11.76
N LEU A 103 -2.87 -16.42 11.95
CA LEU A 103 -2.47 -15.63 13.11
C LEU A 103 -3.04 -16.18 14.42
N LYS A 104 -4.32 -16.54 14.46
CA LYS A 104 -4.96 -17.13 15.64
C LYS A 104 -4.31 -18.46 16.03
N LYS A 105 -3.96 -19.30 15.05
CA LYS A 105 -3.23 -20.55 15.29
C LYS A 105 -1.82 -20.28 15.83
N GLN A 106 -1.09 -19.34 15.24
CA GLN A 106 0.28 -19.02 15.66
C GLN A 106 0.34 -18.34 17.03
N TYR A 107 -0.64 -17.49 17.34
CA TYR A 107 -0.70 -16.67 18.55
C TYR A 107 -1.98 -16.95 19.34
N ALA A 108 -2.20 -18.21 19.70
CA ALA A 108 -3.44 -18.67 20.34
C ALA A 108 -3.82 -17.90 21.62
N LYS A 109 -2.83 -17.39 22.37
CA LYS A 109 -3.04 -16.57 23.58
C LYS A 109 -3.53 -15.13 23.32
N MET A 110 -3.58 -14.71 22.05
CA MET A 110 -3.95 -13.37 21.60
C MET A 110 -4.99 -13.43 20.47
N GLN A 111 -5.70 -14.55 20.35
CA GLN A 111 -6.57 -14.83 19.20
C GLN A 111 -7.68 -13.79 19.02
N GLU A 112 -8.17 -13.24 20.13
CA GLU A 112 -9.19 -12.20 20.21
C GLU A 112 -8.74 -10.85 19.63
N LYS A 113 -7.43 -10.63 19.44
CA LYS A 113 -6.92 -9.40 18.80
C LYS A 113 -7.06 -9.44 17.28
N PHE A 114 -7.19 -10.62 16.66
CA PHE A 114 -7.22 -10.77 15.20
C PHE A 114 -8.66 -10.73 14.67
N ILE A 115 -9.03 -9.59 14.08
CA ILE A 115 -10.39 -9.31 13.64
C ILE A 115 -10.45 -9.31 12.12
N VAL A 116 -11.33 -10.14 11.55
CA VAL A 116 -11.60 -10.13 10.11
C VAL A 116 -12.44 -8.90 9.79
N THR A 117 -11.88 -7.96 9.02
CA THR A 117 -12.59 -6.74 8.61
C THR A 117 -12.57 -6.52 7.10
N GLY A 118 -11.68 -7.18 6.37
CA GLY A 118 -11.39 -6.82 4.99
C GLY A 118 -10.26 -5.79 4.93
N ASN A 119 -10.17 -5.07 3.81
CA ASN A 119 -9.22 -3.98 3.69
C ASN A 119 -9.82 -2.83 2.86
N PRO A 120 -9.74 -1.56 3.32
CA PRO A 120 -10.22 -0.40 2.56
C PRO A 120 -9.60 -0.23 1.17
N ARG A 121 -8.51 -0.95 0.85
CA ARG A 121 -7.96 -1.06 -0.50
C ARG A 121 -8.89 -1.77 -1.48
N ILE A 122 -9.73 -2.69 -1.00
CA ILE A 122 -10.77 -3.37 -1.77
C ILE A 122 -12.01 -2.50 -1.89
N ASP A 123 -12.36 -1.75 -0.84
CA ASP A 123 -13.48 -0.82 -0.90
C ASP A 123 -13.31 0.18 -2.06
N LEU A 124 -12.10 0.71 -2.28
CA LEU A 124 -11.79 1.60 -3.42
C LEU A 124 -11.99 0.98 -4.82
N CYS A 125 -12.18 -0.33 -4.92
CA CYS A 125 -12.52 -0.98 -6.19
C CYS A 125 -14.00 -0.85 -6.54
N ASP A 126 -14.85 -0.52 -5.56
CA ASP A 126 -16.29 -0.33 -5.75
C ASP A 126 -16.57 0.95 -6.57
N ARG A 127 -17.51 0.82 -7.51
CA ARG A 127 -17.93 1.91 -8.41
C ARG A 127 -18.43 3.13 -7.65
N GLN A 128 -19.03 2.96 -6.47
CA GLN A 128 -19.48 4.10 -5.65
C GLN A 128 -18.34 5.05 -5.27
N PHE A 129 -17.10 4.55 -5.20
CA PHE A 129 -15.91 5.33 -4.90
C PHE A 129 -15.11 5.74 -6.14
N TRP A 130 -15.58 5.52 -7.36
CA TRP A 130 -14.81 5.91 -8.55
C TRP A 130 -14.75 7.43 -8.75
N ASN A 131 -15.77 8.16 -8.30
CA ASN A 131 -15.79 9.62 -8.41
C ASN A 131 -14.73 10.26 -7.50
N ILE A 132 -14.43 9.70 -6.33
CA ILE A 132 -13.33 10.25 -5.49
C ILE A 132 -11.95 10.09 -6.14
N LEU A 133 -11.85 9.14 -7.07
CA LEU A 133 -10.67 8.91 -7.91
C LEU A 133 -10.64 9.85 -9.13
N GLU A 134 -11.63 10.72 -9.38
CA GLU A 134 -11.54 11.69 -10.47
C GLU A 134 -10.68 12.90 -10.11
N GLU A 135 -10.00 13.47 -11.10
CA GLU A 135 -9.40 14.79 -11.02
C GLU A 135 -10.21 15.78 -11.85
N GLU A 136 -10.36 17.00 -11.33
CA GLU A 136 -10.99 18.09 -12.08
C GLU A 136 -10.14 18.55 -13.27
N THR A 137 -8.84 18.24 -13.29
CA THR A 137 -7.89 18.79 -14.26
C THR A 137 -7.14 17.70 -15.04
N LYS A 138 -7.50 17.60 -16.34
CA LYS A 138 -6.66 17.19 -17.48
C LYS A 138 -6.34 15.68 -17.66
N ASN A 139 -7.28 14.97 -18.29
CA ASN A 139 -7.12 14.48 -19.66
C ASN A 139 -8.42 13.81 -20.11
N LYS A 140 -9.35 14.63 -20.62
CA LYS A 140 -10.53 14.16 -21.38
C LYS A 140 -10.15 13.64 -22.78
N GLU A 141 -8.86 13.44 -23.06
CA GLU A 141 -8.44 12.63 -24.19
C GLU A 141 -8.65 11.16 -23.82
N ASN A 142 -9.88 10.71 -24.10
CA ASN A 142 -10.36 9.33 -24.10
C ASN A 142 -9.49 8.40 -24.98
N LYS A 143 -8.23 8.19 -24.63
CA LYS A 143 -7.44 7.08 -25.17
C LYS A 143 -7.43 6.00 -24.11
N LYS A 144 -8.40 5.09 -24.22
CA LYS A 144 -8.34 3.77 -23.57
C LYS A 144 -6.93 3.21 -23.82
N TYR A 145 -6.20 2.92 -22.75
CA TYR A 145 -4.85 2.39 -22.82
C TYR A 145 -4.78 1.00 -22.21
N VAL A 146 -3.74 0.26 -22.60
CA VAL A 146 -3.36 -0.97 -21.93
C VAL A 146 -2.38 -0.61 -20.82
N LEU A 147 -2.75 -0.91 -19.58
CA LEU A 147 -1.89 -0.67 -18.42
C LEU A 147 -1.02 -1.89 -18.17
N ILE A 148 0.28 -1.68 -18.11
CA ILE A 148 1.28 -2.69 -17.74
C ILE A 148 1.72 -2.38 -16.31
N VAL A 149 1.47 -3.32 -15.40
CA VAL A 149 1.88 -3.19 -13.98
C VAL A 149 3.08 -4.09 -13.71
N SER A 150 4.22 -3.47 -13.39
CA SER A 150 5.42 -4.18 -12.95
C SER A 150 5.49 -4.26 -11.43
N ASN A 151 6.07 -5.34 -10.90
CA ASN A 151 6.30 -5.55 -9.47
C ASN A 151 7.64 -6.24 -9.14
N PHE A 152 8.65 -6.01 -9.98
CA PHE A 152 9.93 -6.73 -9.90
C PHE A 152 10.93 -6.03 -8.99
N SER A 153 10.85 -6.32 -7.70
CA SER A 153 11.76 -5.77 -6.69
C SER A 153 13.26 -6.02 -6.96
N VAL A 154 13.61 -6.96 -7.85
CA VAL A 154 14.97 -7.21 -8.35
C VAL A 154 15.54 -6.03 -9.15
N ASN A 155 14.69 -5.25 -9.82
CA ASN A 155 15.02 -3.97 -10.43
C ASN A 155 14.88 -2.85 -9.38
N ASN A 156 15.51 -2.93 -8.21
CA ASN A 156 15.25 -1.98 -7.12
C ASN A 156 15.87 -0.59 -7.39
N ALA A 157 15.17 0.49 -7.03
CA ALA A 157 15.71 1.85 -7.09
C ALA A 157 16.94 2.07 -6.17
N ASN A 158 17.09 1.26 -5.11
CA ASN A 158 18.27 1.29 -4.23
C ASN A 158 19.37 0.29 -4.67
N GLY A 159 19.25 -0.28 -5.88
CA GLY A 159 20.22 -1.21 -6.46
C GLY A 159 19.94 -2.70 -6.17
N PHE A 160 20.58 -3.56 -6.96
CA PHE A 160 20.33 -5.01 -7.02
C PHE A 160 20.55 -5.76 -5.69
N GLY A 161 21.43 -5.25 -4.82
CA GLY A 161 21.75 -5.84 -3.52
C GLY A 161 20.81 -5.43 -2.37
N PHE A 162 19.92 -4.45 -2.58
CA PHE A 162 19.16 -3.84 -1.48
C PHE A 162 18.34 -4.85 -0.66
N ILE A 163 17.66 -5.79 -1.34
CA ILE A 163 16.82 -6.79 -0.68
C ILE A 163 17.66 -7.76 0.14
N SER A 164 18.79 -8.23 -0.41
CA SER A 164 19.71 -9.12 0.30
C SER A 164 20.23 -8.45 1.57
N ASN A 165 20.66 -7.20 1.48
CA ASN A 165 21.14 -6.42 2.63
C ASN A 165 20.04 -6.22 3.70
N GLN A 166 18.78 -6.02 3.29
CA GLN A 166 17.67 -5.91 4.23
C GLN A 166 17.48 -7.21 5.04
N LEU A 167 17.53 -8.37 4.39
CA LEU A 167 17.34 -9.65 5.07
C LEU A 167 18.50 -10.01 6.00
N GLU A 168 19.72 -9.62 5.66
CA GLU A 168 20.87 -9.71 6.56
C GLU A 168 20.67 -8.89 7.83
N ASN A 169 20.16 -7.65 7.70
CA ASN A 169 19.88 -6.80 8.86
C ASN A 169 18.79 -7.35 9.80
N TYR A 170 17.93 -8.23 9.31
CA TYR A 170 16.93 -8.92 10.12
C TYR A 170 17.42 -10.27 10.69
N ASP A 171 18.69 -10.63 10.47
CA ASP A 171 19.28 -11.93 10.82
C ASP A 171 18.51 -13.13 10.24
N LEU A 172 17.75 -12.91 9.16
CA LEU A 172 16.89 -13.94 8.57
C LEU A 172 17.70 -14.92 7.73
N LEU A 173 18.85 -14.50 7.19
CA LEU A 173 19.74 -15.37 6.41
C LEU A 173 20.56 -16.36 7.26
N GLY A 174 20.46 -16.28 8.59
CA GLY A 174 21.05 -17.28 9.49
C GLY A 174 20.40 -18.66 9.39
N ASP A 175 19.13 -18.71 8.97
CA ASP A 175 18.43 -19.95 8.65
C ASP A 175 18.80 -20.42 7.23
N ARG A 176 19.48 -21.56 7.14
CA ARG A 176 19.92 -22.16 5.87
C ARG A 176 18.76 -22.45 4.92
N GLY A 177 17.62 -22.90 5.44
CA GLY A 177 16.43 -23.21 4.64
C GLY A 177 15.82 -21.93 4.05
N PHE A 178 15.72 -20.88 4.86
CA PHE A 178 15.26 -19.58 4.38
C PHE A 178 16.20 -18.98 3.34
N LYS A 179 17.51 -19.01 3.59
CA LYS A 179 18.50 -18.48 2.64
C LYS A 179 18.39 -19.16 1.28
N GLN A 180 18.23 -20.49 1.27
CA GLN A 180 18.06 -21.24 0.04
C GLN A 180 16.75 -20.86 -0.68
N ASP A 181 15.61 -20.85 0.02
CA ASP A 181 14.31 -20.45 -0.56
C ASP A 181 14.35 -19.01 -1.09
N PHE A 182 14.99 -18.09 -0.36
CA PHE A 182 15.15 -16.70 -0.76
C PHE A 182 15.95 -16.57 -2.06
N GLU A 183 17.10 -17.25 -2.19
CA GLU A 183 17.91 -17.19 -3.41
C GLU A 183 17.19 -17.81 -4.61
N LEU A 184 16.43 -18.90 -4.40
CA LEU A 184 15.60 -19.50 -5.44
C LEU A 184 14.49 -18.55 -5.90
N ARG A 185 13.77 -17.91 -4.96
CA ARG A 185 12.77 -16.86 -5.28
C ARG A 185 13.40 -15.68 -6.01
N LYS A 186 14.56 -15.21 -5.56
CA LYS A 186 15.27 -14.08 -6.18
C LYS A 186 15.63 -14.42 -7.62
N ARG A 187 16.17 -15.62 -7.86
CA ARG A 187 16.47 -16.13 -9.21
C ARG A 187 15.20 -16.19 -10.07
N PHE A 188 14.12 -16.78 -9.56
CA PHE A 188 12.84 -16.85 -10.28
C PHE A 188 12.31 -15.46 -10.65
N ARG A 189 12.30 -14.51 -9.71
CA ARG A 189 11.85 -13.13 -9.95
C ARG A 189 12.75 -12.41 -10.96
N TYR A 190 14.05 -12.67 -10.96
CA TYR A 190 14.98 -12.11 -11.94
C TYR A 190 14.74 -12.65 -13.35
N LEU A 191 14.60 -13.96 -13.51
CA LEU A 191 14.30 -14.57 -14.82
C LEU A 191 12.95 -14.11 -15.35
N THR A 192 11.93 -14.07 -14.48
CA THR A 192 10.59 -13.58 -14.84
C THR A 192 10.63 -12.10 -15.24
N PHE A 193 11.43 -11.27 -14.56
CA PHE A 193 11.62 -9.86 -14.93
C PHE A 193 12.19 -9.73 -16.35
N LEU A 194 13.23 -10.48 -16.69
CA LEU A 194 13.82 -10.42 -18.03
C LEU A 194 12.82 -10.82 -19.12
N GLU A 195 12.14 -11.95 -18.94
CA GLU A 195 11.11 -12.42 -19.89
C GLU A 195 9.94 -11.43 -19.99
N PHE A 196 9.50 -10.88 -18.87
CA PHE A 196 8.44 -9.88 -18.83
C PHE A 196 8.85 -8.61 -19.59
N SER A 197 10.04 -8.05 -19.31
CA SER A 197 10.53 -6.86 -20.00
C SER A 197 10.60 -7.05 -21.51
N LEU A 198 11.17 -8.17 -21.98
CA LEU A 198 11.25 -8.50 -23.41
C LEU A 198 9.87 -8.70 -24.05
N ALA A 199 8.97 -9.41 -23.37
CA ALA A 199 7.61 -9.62 -23.86
C ALA A 199 6.83 -8.32 -23.96
N ILE A 200 7.00 -7.40 -22.99
CA ILE A 200 6.35 -6.09 -22.98
C ILE A 200 6.88 -5.19 -24.10
N GLU A 201 8.20 -5.08 -24.27
CA GLU A 201 8.80 -4.32 -25.37
C GLU A 201 8.28 -4.81 -26.72
N ARG A 202 8.27 -6.13 -26.93
CA ARG A 202 7.75 -6.75 -28.15
C ARG A 202 6.25 -6.51 -28.32
N LEU A 203 5.46 -6.57 -27.25
CA LEU A 203 4.02 -6.33 -27.28
C LEU A 203 3.70 -4.89 -27.72
N ILE A 204 4.46 -3.92 -27.20
CA ILE A 204 4.35 -2.50 -27.56
C ILE A 204 4.69 -2.30 -29.03
N LYS A 205 5.79 -2.92 -29.50
CA LYS A 205 6.27 -2.84 -30.89
C LYS A 205 5.27 -3.45 -31.89
N ASP A 206 4.70 -4.61 -31.58
CA ASP A 206 3.81 -5.35 -32.47
C ASP A 206 2.37 -4.80 -32.49
N ASN A 207 2.06 -3.80 -31.65
CA ASN A 207 0.76 -3.14 -31.57
C ASN A 207 0.89 -1.61 -31.59
N PRO A 208 1.41 -1.00 -32.68
CA PRO A 208 1.74 0.43 -32.74
C PRO A 208 0.53 1.37 -32.65
N SER A 209 -0.69 0.87 -32.91
CA SER A 209 -1.94 1.62 -32.78
C SER A 209 -2.49 1.66 -31.35
N VAL A 210 -1.92 0.87 -30.43
CA VAL A 210 -2.35 0.76 -29.04
C VAL A 210 -1.51 1.69 -28.18
N ASN A 211 -2.20 2.47 -27.33
CA ASN A 211 -1.54 3.28 -26.32
C ASN A 211 -1.27 2.40 -25.09
N PHE A 212 -0.02 2.34 -24.67
CA PHE A 212 0.40 1.62 -23.48
C PHE A 212 0.79 2.62 -22.39
N VAL A 213 0.51 2.23 -21.15
CA VAL A 213 1.05 2.90 -19.96
C VAL A 213 1.76 1.84 -19.14
N LEU A 214 3.05 2.01 -18.87
CA LEU A 214 3.78 1.18 -17.93
C LEU A 214 3.88 1.90 -16.59
N ARG A 215 3.42 1.24 -15.53
CA ARG A 215 3.53 1.72 -14.16
C ARG A 215 4.37 0.74 -13.34
N PRO A 216 5.63 1.10 -13.00
CA PRO A 216 6.46 0.24 -12.18
C PRO A 216 6.03 0.28 -10.71
N HIS A 217 6.43 -0.73 -9.93
CA HIS A 217 6.21 -0.69 -8.48
C HIS A 217 7.02 0.43 -7.83
N PRO A 218 6.55 1.06 -6.73
CA PRO A 218 7.29 2.10 -6.02
C PRO A 218 8.73 1.78 -5.63
N SER A 219 9.07 0.50 -5.50
CA SER A 219 10.44 0.09 -5.18
C SER A 219 11.32 -0.16 -6.39
N GLU A 220 10.77 -0.16 -7.59
CA GLU A 220 11.53 -0.37 -8.81
C GLU A 220 12.26 0.89 -9.26
N ASN A 221 13.39 0.71 -9.91
CA ASN A 221 14.09 1.78 -10.60
C ASN A 221 13.28 2.18 -11.83
N ILE A 222 12.71 3.38 -11.78
CA ILE A 222 11.92 3.90 -12.90
C ILE A 222 12.78 4.34 -14.08
N ASP A 223 14.00 4.81 -13.84
CA ASP A 223 14.92 5.26 -14.90
C ASP A 223 15.25 4.11 -15.84
N TYR A 224 15.40 2.88 -15.29
CA TYR A 224 15.52 1.67 -16.10
C TYR A 224 14.37 1.54 -17.11
N TRP A 225 13.12 1.74 -16.67
CA TRP A 225 11.96 1.61 -17.54
C TRP A 225 11.87 2.75 -18.57
N HIS A 226 12.23 3.97 -18.18
CA HIS A 226 12.33 5.10 -19.11
C HIS A 226 13.35 4.84 -20.20
N ASP A 227 14.55 4.39 -19.84
CA ASP A 227 15.62 4.10 -20.79
C ASP A 227 15.24 2.91 -21.69
N PHE A 228 14.76 1.82 -21.09
CA PHE A 228 14.39 0.60 -21.79
C PHE A 228 13.27 0.80 -22.82
N LEU A 229 12.30 1.68 -22.52
CA LEU A 229 11.16 1.94 -23.41
C LEU A 229 11.26 3.28 -24.17
N SER A 230 12.40 3.96 -24.11
CA SER A 230 12.60 5.31 -24.68
C SER A 230 12.31 5.42 -26.18
N SER A 231 12.49 4.33 -26.93
CA SER A 231 12.25 4.29 -28.38
C SER A 231 10.79 4.08 -28.78
N HIS A 232 9.89 3.85 -27.82
CA HIS A 232 8.48 3.52 -28.08
C HIS A 232 7.54 4.68 -27.77
N SER A 233 7.19 5.47 -28.80
CA SER A 233 6.29 6.62 -28.66
C SER A 233 4.86 6.28 -28.25
N ASN A 234 4.42 5.02 -28.45
CA ASN A 234 3.12 4.53 -28.04
C ASN A 234 3.10 3.96 -26.61
N CYS A 235 4.18 4.10 -25.84
CA CYS A 235 4.23 3.73 -24.43
C CYS A 235 4.63 4.90 -23.54
N LYS A 236 3.86 5.16 -22.49
CA LYS A 236 4.20 6.13 -21.44
C LYS A 236 4.59 5.39 -20.17
N VAL A 237 5.81 5.60 -19.69
CA VAL A 237 6.22 5.18 -18.34
C VAL A 237 5.76 6.25 -17.36
N VAL A 238 4.94 5.86 -16.37
CA VAL A 238 4.36 6.79 -15.40
C VAL A 238 4.70 6.41 -13.98
N TYR A 239 4.89 7.45 -13.17
CA TYR A 239 4.93 7.34 -11.74
C TYR A 239 4.01 8.38 -11.12
N ASP A 240 2.90 7.92 -10.59
CA ASP A 240 2.12 8.72 -9.64
C ASP A 240 1.48 7.84 -8.56
N HIS A 241 1.03 8.50 -7.50
CA HIS A 241 0.37 7.88 -6.35
C HIS A 241 -1.10 7.55 -6.62
N LYS A 242 -1.60 7.82 -7.83
CA LYS A 242 -3.00 7.65 -8.22
C LYS A 242 -3.24 6.27 -8.84
N TYR A 243 -2.67 5.25 -8.21
CA TYR A 243 -2.69 3.87 -8.69
C TYR A 243 -4.08 3.36 -9.10
N TYR A 244 -5.10 3.62 -8.28
CA TYR A 244 -6.47 3.19 -8.55
C TYR A 244 -7.11 3.93 -9.74
N GLN A 245 -6.66 5.15 -10.05
CA GLN A 245 -7.09 5.88 -11.25
C GLN A 245 -6.57 5.20 -12.51
N TRP A 246 -5.26 4.88 -12.53
CA TRP A 246 -4.67 4.17 -13.66
C TRP A 246 -5.33 2.83 -13.91
N LEU A 247 -5.70 2.09 -12.85
CA LEU A 247 -6.48 0.88 -12.99
C LEU A 247 -7.86 1.18 -13.60
N ARG A 248 -8.65 2.05 -12.97
CA ARG A 248 -10.03 2.39 -13.38
C ARG A 248 -10.12 2.78 -14.86
N ASP A 249 -9.16 3.58 -15.34
CA ASP A 249 -9.18 4.13 -16.70
C ASP A 249 -8.52 3.22 -17.75
N ALA A 250 -7.92 2.09 -17.34
CA ALA A 250 -7.35 1.12 -18.25
C ALA A 250 -8.44 0.32 -18.99
N SER A 251 -8.24 0.05 -20.28
CA SER A 251 -9.10 -0.89 -21.01
C SER A 251 -8.75 -2.35 -20.73
N ILE A 252 -7.46 -2.62 -20.55
CA ILE A 252 -6.91 -3.95 -20.27
C ILE A 252 -5.71 -3.73 -19.34
N VAL A 253 -5.52 -4.64 -18.38
CA VAL A 253 -4.33 -4.66 -17.52
C VAL A 253 -3.48 -5.88 -17.83
N VAL A 254 -2.17 -5.70 -17.93
CA VAL A 254 -1.16 -6.76 -18.04
C VAL A 254 -0.31 -6.74 -16.78
N HIS A 255 -0.13 -7.87 -16.12
CA HIS A 255 0.75 -8.01 -14.95
C HIS A 255 1.47 -9.35 -14.93
N SER A 256 2.38 -9.53 -13.97
CA SER A 256 3.02 -10.82 -13.67
C SER A 256 3.01 -11.07 -12.16
N SER A 257 2.08 -11.91 -11.68
CA SER A 257 1.95 -12.24 -10.25
C SER A 257 1.89 -11.02 -9.32
N CYS A 258 1.04 -10.04 -9.66
CA CYS A 258 0.89 -8.81 -8.89
C CYS A 258 -0.49 -8.75 -8.23
N THR A 259 -0.59 -8.21 -7.02
CA THR A 259 -1.87 -8.02 -6.31
C THR A 259 -2.87 -7.16 -7.09
N SER A 260 -2.41 -6.40 -8.08
CA SER A 260 -3.23 -5.71 -9.08
C SER A 260 -4.31 -6.60 -9.69
N GLY A 261 -4.01 -7.87 -9.98
CA GLY A 261 -4.99 -8.80 -10.57
C GLY A 261 -6.21 -9.03 -9.67
N ILE A 262 -6.08 -8.85 -8.36
CA ILE A 262 -7.20 -8.90 -7.42
C ILE A 262 -8.04 -7.62 -7.52
N PHE A 263 -7.39 -6.46 -7.57
CA PHE A 263 -8.09 -5.18 -7.69
C PHE A 263 -8.83 -5.05 -9.02
N THR A 264 -8.20 -5.46 -10.12
CA THR A 264 -8.82 -5.42 -11.46
C THR A 264 -9.99 -6.38 -11.56
N TYR A 265 -9.95 -7.54 -10.90
CA TYR A 265 -11.10 -8.42 -10.76
C TYR A 265 -12.28 -7.73 -10.08
N PHE A 266 -12.07 -7.09 -8.93
CA PHE A 266 -13.14 -6.35 -8.23
C PHE A 266 -13.66 -5.15 -9.04
N MET A 267 -12.79 -4.51 -9.84
CA MET A 267 -13.15 -3.42 -10.74
C MET A 267 -13.77 -3.89 -12.07
N GLN A 268 -13.79 -5.20 -12.34
CA GLN A 268 -14.25 -5.79 -13.60
C GLN A 268 -13.48 -5.31 -14.84
N ILE A 269 -12.16 -5.14 -14.69
CA ILE A 269 -11.26 -4.75 -15.78
C ILE A 269 -10.65 -6.02 -16.40
N PRO A 270 -10.74 -6.22 -17.72
CA PRO A 270 -10.06 -7.32 -18.40
C PRO A 270 -8.57 -7.36 -18.07
N THR A 271 -8.08 -8.51 -17.63
CA THR A 271 -6.71 -8.62 -17.11
C THR A 271 -6.00 -9.84 -17.67
N ILE A 272 -4.72 -9.67 -18.04
CA ILE A 272 -3.82 -10.72 -18.51
C ILE A 272 -2.67 -10.88 -17.52
N ALA A 273 -2.45 -12.10 -17.04
CA ALA A 273 -1.29 -12.48 -16.26
C ALA A 273 -0.26 -13.15 -17.18
N TYR A 274 0.87 -12.48 -17.43
CA TYR A 274 1.99 -13.06 -18.17
C TYR A 274 2.84 -13.92 -17.24
N LEU A 275 2.94 -15.21 -17.54
CA LEU A 275 3.55 -16.25 -16.71
C LEU A 275 4.48 -17.13 -17.55
N PRO A 276 5.71 -16.67 -17.87
CA PRO A 276 6.65 -17.41 -18.70
C PRO A 276 7.12 -18.73 -18.07
N PHE A 277 6.93 -18.90 -16.75
CA PHE A 277 7.33 -20.08 -15.99
C PHE A 277 6.17 -20.62 -15.13
N PRO A 278 5.10 -21.16 -15.72
CA PRO A 278 3.86 -21.49 -15.00
C PRO A 278 3.96 -22.70 -14.06
N ASN A 279 5.00 -23.52 -14.23
CA ASN A 279 5.25 -24.70 -13.39
C ASN A 279 6.20 -24.40 -12.23
N ASP A 280 6.71 -23.17 -12.12
CA ASP A 280 7.58 -22.80 -11.01
C ASP A 280 6.74 -22.62 -9.72
N PRO A 281 7.15 -23.20 -8.58
CA PRO A 281 6.40 -23.09 -7.32
C PRO A 281 6.22 -21.64 -6.84
N TYR A 282 7.04 -20.71 -7.31
CA TYR A 282 6.93 -19.29 -6.99
C TYR A 282 6.01 -18.51 -7.94
N SER A 283 5.30 -19.19 -8.85
CA SER A 283 4.34 -18.58 -9.78
C SER A 283 2.87 -18.67 -9.32
N ASP A 284 2.57 -19.46 -8.26
CA ASP A 284 1.20 -19.57 -7.73
C ASP A 284 0.81 -18.33 -6.92
N PHE A 285 -0.10 -17.54 -7.49
CA PHE A 285 -0.75 -16.39 -6.85
C PHE A 285 -2.20 -16.34 -7.31
N ILE A 286 -3.15 -16.11 -6.39
CA ILE A 286 -4.58 -15.99 -6.75
C ILE A 286 -4.84 -14.92 -7.83
N ALA A 287 -4.04 -13.85 -7.86
CA ALA A 287 -4.15 -12.79 -8.85
C ALA A 287 -4.01 -13.32 -10.29
N ASN A 288 -3.23 -14.39 -10.47
CA ASN A 288 -3.06 -15.06 -11.76
C ASN A 288 -4.30 -15.87 -12.14
N ASP A 289 -4.99 -16.47 -11.17
CA ASP A 289 -6.22 -17.25 -11.40
C ASP A 289 -7.42 -16.36 -11.72
N LEU A 290 -7.36 -15.08 -11.35
CA LEU A 290 -8.36 -14.06 -11.64
C LEU A 290 -8.16 -13.38 -13.01
N SER A 291 -7.14 -13.80 -13.76
CA SER A 291 -6.70 -13.15 -15.01
C SER A 291 -6.51 -14.17 -16.13
N TYR A 292 -6.58 -13.72 -17.38
CA TYR A 292 -6.19 -14.53 -18.53
C TYR A 292 -4.72 -14.89 -18.44
N LYS A 293 -4.39 -16.16 -18.27
CA LYS A 293 -3.00 -16.62 -18.14
C LYS A 293 -2.34 -16.76 -19.51
N ALA A 294 -1.32 -15.97 -19.77
CA ALA A 294 -0.49 -16.04 -20.98
C ALA A 294 0.89 -16.62 -20.64
N PHE A 295 1.22 -17.79 -21.21
CA PHE A 295 2.44 -18.53 -20.86
C PHE A 295 3.64 -18.26 -21.77
N ASN A 296 3.41 -17.55 -22.87
CA ASN A 296 4.43 -17.14 -23.82
C ASN A 296 3.95 -15.87 -24.55
N TYR A 297 4.85 -15.27 -25.34
CA TYR A 297 4.56 -14.02 -26.04
C TYR A 297 3.36 -14.13 -27.00
N ASP A 298 3.27 -15.20 -27.79
CA ASP A 298 2.21 -15.34 -28.78
C ASP A 298 0.84 -15.41 -28.10
N HIS A 299 0.74 -16.15 -26.99
CA HIS A 299 -0.48 -16.20 -26.19
C HIS A 299 -0.79 -14.83 -25.55
N LEU A 300 0.21 -14.10 -25.06
CA LEU A 300 0.01 -12.74 -24.54
C LEU A 300 -0.58 -11.80 -25.60
N ASN A 301 0.03 -11.76 -26.79
CA ASN A 301 -0.39 -10.89 -27.87
C ASN A 301 -1.77 -11.29 -28.43
N ASN A 302 -2.03 -12.58 -28.61
CA ASN A 302 -3.32 -13.08 -29.09
C ASN A 302 -4.44 -12.77 -28.09
N THR A 303 -4.22 -12.97 -26.79
CA THR A 303 -5.18 -12.63 -25.74
C THR A 303 -5.43 -11.13 -25.69
N LEU A 304 -4.39 -10.29 -25.80
CA LEU A 304 -4.55 -8.84 -25.88
C LEU A 304 -5.47 -8.46 -27.05
N ARG A 305 -5.17 -8.94 -28.25
CA ARG A 305 -5.94 -8.65 -29.46
C ARG A 305 -7.38 -9.14 -29.34
N GLY A 306 -7.59 -10.36 -28.82
CA GLY A 306 -8.92 -10.92 -28.59
C GLY A 306 -9.75 -10.13 -27.58
N LEU A 307 -9.14 -9.62 -26.51
CA LEU A 307 -9.83 -8.75 -25.55
C LEU A 307 -10.18 -7.39 -26.18
N MET A 308 -9.29 -6.84 -27.00
CA MET A 308 -9.51 -5.57 -27.70
C MET A 308 -10.63 -5.66 -28.74
N SER A 309 -10.68 -6.76 -29.52
CA SER A 309 -11.75 -7.04 -30.49
C SER A 309 -13.05 -7.51 -29.85
N LYS A 310 -13.01 -7.88 -28.55
CA LYS A 310 -14.09 -8.53 -27.80
C LYS A 310 -14.45 -9.92 -28.33
N ASP A 311 -13.51 -10.59 -28.98
CA ASP A 311 -13.67 -11.97 -29.45
C ASP A 311 -13.62 -12.97 -28.28
N ILE A 312 -13.02 -12.59 -27.15
CA ILE A 312 -13.03 -13.37 -25.91
C ILE A 312 -13.69 -12.57 -24.77
N SER A 313 -14.28 -13.29 -23.82
CA SER A 313 -14.95 -12.73 -22.64
C SER A 313 -14.06 -11.75 -21.87
N SER A 314 -14.64 -10.87 -21.07
CA SER A 314 -13.88 -10.07 -20.09
C SER A 314 -13.68 -10.81 -18.76
N SER A 315 -14.37 -11.94 -18.55
CA SER A 315 -14.38 -12.71 -17.30
C SER A 315 -14.20 -14.21 -17.56
N ILE A 316 -13.32 -14.85 -16.79
CA ILE A 316 -12.98 -16.29 -16.88
C ILE A 316 -12.88 -16.99 -15.53
N THR A 317 -13.32 -16.34 -14.46
CA THR A 317 -13.05 -16.83 -13.11
C THR A 317 -13.90 -18.05 -12.77
N SER A 318 -13.24 -19.13 -12.33
CA SER A 318 -13.92 -20.37 -11.91
C SER A 318 -14.54 -20.24 -10.51
N TYR A 319 -15.51 -21.09 -10.19
CA TYR A 319 -16.13 -21.13 -8.86
C TYR A 319 -15.11 -21.38 -7.74
N SER A 320 -14.17 -22.32 -7.92
CA SER A 320 -13.13 -22.61 -6.93
C SER A 320 -12.17 -21.44 -6.72
N THR A 321 -11.89 -20.66 -7.77
CA THR A 321 -11.13 -19.41 -7.65
C THR A 321 -11.87 -18.37 -6.80
N ILE A 322 -13.18 -18.24 -6.98
CA ILE A 322 -14.02 -17.33 -6.17
C ILE A 322 -14.04 -17.78 -4.71
N GLU A 323 -14.17 -19.08 -4.45
CA GLU A 323 -14.12 -19.63 -3.09
C GLU A 323 -12.78 -19.32 -2.41
N ARG A 324 -11.66 -19.56 -3.10
CA ARG A 324 -10.31 -19.20 -2.62
C ARG A 324 -10.16 -17.69 -2.40
N LEU A 325 -10.72 -16.85 -3.28
CA LEU A 325 -10.67 -15.39 -3.10
C LEU A 325 -11.46 -14.95 -1.85
N ASN A 326 -12.63 -15.54 -1.60
CA ASN A 326 -13.48 -15.21 -0.46
C ASN A 326 -12.84 -15.59 0.89
N THR A 327 -11.92 -16.57 0.92
CA THR A 327 -11.15 -16.85 2.14
C THR A 327 -10.04 -15.83 2.39
N LEU A 328 -9.47 -15.26 1.33
CA LEU A 328 -8.38 -14.29 1.37
C LEU A 328 -8.87 -12.86 1.60
N VAL A 329 -10.04 -12.50 1.07
CA VAL A 329 -10.60 -11.16 1.10
C VAL A 329 -12.04 -11.22 1.61
N SER A 330 -12.25 -10.74 2.83
CA SER A 330 -13.58 -10.58 3.40
C SER A 330 -14.24 -9.33 2.85
N LYS A 331 -15.41 -9.50 2.22
CA LYS A 331 -16.31 -8.42 1.79
C LYS A 331 -17.71 -8.70 2.34
N LEU A 332 -18.38 -7.66 2.85
CA LEU A 332 -19.81 -7.72 3.18
C LEU A 332 -20.57 -6.83 2.20
N GLU A 333 -21.68 -7.32 1.67
CA GLU A 333 -22.47 -6.60 0.66
C GLU A 333 -23.00 -5.26 1.17
N ASN A 334 -23.34 -5.19 2.47
CA ASN A 334 -23.99 -4.01 3.06
C ASN A 334 -23.06 -3.16 3.93
N LYS A 335 -21.76 -3.49 4.01
CA LYS A 335 -20.83 -2.74 4.85
C LYS A 335 -19.40 -2.82 4.32
N THR A 336 -18.79 -1.67 4.09
CA THR A 336 -17.42 -1.55 3.63
C THR A 336 -16.43 -2.03 4.69
N SER A 337 -15.23 -2.42 4.27
CA SER A 337 -14.14 -2.77 5.20
C SER A 337 -13.77 -1.59 6.09
N ALA A 338 -13.80 -0.37 5.55
CA ALA A 338 -13.56 0.85 6.29
C ALA A 338 -14.56 1.02 7.45
N GLU A 339 -15.87 0.88 7.19
CA GLU A 339 -16.88 0.98 8.24
C GLU A 339 -16.70 -0.11 9.30
N ARG A 340 -16.41 -1.36 8.91
CA ARG A 340 -16.15 -2.46 9.86
C ARG A 340 -14.96 -2.15 10.76
N ILE A 341 -13.90 -1.57 10.20
CA ILE A 341 -12.74 -1.14 11.00
C ILE A 341 -13.17 -0.03 11.97
N ILE A 342 -13.93 0.97 11.52
CA ILE A 342 -14.34 2.08 12.39
C ILE A 342 -15.26 1.61 13.52
N ASP A 343 -16.21 0.69 13.26
CA ASP A 343 -16.99 0.06 14.34
C ASP A 343 -16.08 -0.51 15.43
N GLU A 344 -15.05 -1.24 15.02
CA GLU A 344 -14.08 -1.84 15.94
C GLU A 344 -13.25 -0.76 16.67
N LEU A 345 -12.93 0.36 16.03
CA LEU A 345 -12.25 1.47 16.69
C LEU A 345 -13.14 2.14 17.74
N CYS A 346 -14.45 2.27 17.47
CA CYS A 346 -15.42 2.85 18.42
C CYS A 346 -15.54 2.04 19.71
N THR A 347 -15.19 0.74 19.70
CA THR A 347 -15.20 -0.08 20.93
C THR A 347 -13.95 0.10 21.79
N ILE A 348 -12.91 0.79 21.31
CA ILE A 348 -11.65 0.96 22.03
C ILE A 348 -11.81 2.11 23.02
N LYS A 349 -11.59 1.83 24.31
CA LYS A 349 -11.61 2.85 25.35
C LYS A 349 -10.34 3.70 25.29
N ILE A 350 -10.51 5.00 25.10
CA ILE A 350 -9.43 6.00 25.06
C ILE A 350 -9.48 6.81 26.36
N ASP A 351 -8.32 6.99 26.99
CA ASP A 351 -8.16 7.82 28.17
C ASP A 351 -7.86 9.27 27.73
N TYR A 352 -8.91 10.10 27.70
CA TYR A 352 -8.80 11.49 27.26
C TYR A 352 -8.26 12.44 28.34
N ASP A 353 -8.21 12.02 29.61
CA ASP A 353 -7.72 12.87 30.70
C ASP A 353 -6.21 13.15 30.56
N LYS A 354 -5.51 12.30 29.80
CA LYS A 354 -4.10 12.45 29.46
C LYS A 354 -3.86 13.12 28.10
N ALA A 355 -4.93 13.57 27.44
CA ALA A 355 -4.81 14.24 26.15
C ALA A 355 -4.13 15.59 26.30
N ASN A 356 -3.08 15.82 25.52
CA ASN A 356 -2.54 17.16 25.35
C ASN A 356 -3.13 17.80 24.09
N PHE A 357 -4.41 18.17 24.15
CA PHE A 357 -5.13 18.72 22.99
C PHE A 357 -4.53 20.04 22.47
N ASP A 358 -3.85 20.81 23.33
CA ASP A 358 -3.08 22.00 22.92
C ASP A 358 -1.94 21.65 21.95
N GLN A 359 -1.43 20.42 21.99
CA GLN A 359 -0.45 19.94 21.00
C GLN A 359 -1.10 19.58 19.67
N LEU A 360 -2.43 19.50 19.50
CA LEU A 360 -3.03 19.14 18.21
C LEU A 360 -2.65 20.13 17.10
N THR A 361 -2.63 21.43 17.39
CA THR A 361 -2.41 22.50 16.40
C THR A 361 -0.99 23.07 16.43
N VAL A 362 -0.22 22.86 17.49
CA VAL A 362 1.15 23.38 17.62
C VAL A 362 2.15 22.41 16.97
N SER A 363 3.02 22.91 16.09
CA SER A 363 4.18 22.16 15.57
C SER A 363 5.46 22.61 16.27
N LYS A 364 5.85 21.93 17.35
CA LYS A 364 7.18 22.12 17.98
C LYS A 364 8.32 21.59 17.09
N PHE A 365 7.98 20.74 16.12
CA PHE A 365 8.92 20.12 15.20
C PHE A 365 9.59 21.11 14.24
N SER A 366 8.87 22.17 13.84
CA SER A 366 9.43 23.26 13.03
C SER A 366 10.54 24.01 13.75
N LEU A 367 10.31 24.39 15.02
CA LEU A 367 11.27 25.09 15.88
C LEU A 367 12.49 24.22 16.20
N LEU A 368 12.30 22.92 16.45
CA LEU A 368 13.39 22.00 16.70
C LEU A 368 14.27 21.78 15.45
N LYS A 369 13.68 21.65 14.25
CA LYS A 369 14.46 21.58 12.99
C LYS A 369 15.26 22.85 12.74
N VAL A 370 14.66 24.02 12.99
CA VAL A 370 15.35 25.32 12.90
C VAL A 370 16.50 25.38 13.91
N PHE A 371 16.25 25.02 15.17
CA PHE A 371 17.27 24.96 16.21
C PHE A 371 18.40 23.98 15.88
N LEU A 372 18.09 22.78 15.38
CA LEU A 372 19.10 21.79 14.98
C LEU A 372 19.91 22.25 13.76
N LYS A 373 19.28 22.95 12.82
CA LYS A 373 19.97 23.57 11.67
C LYS A 373 20.93 24.64 12.16
N ILE A 374 20.50 25.51 13.08
CA ILE A 374 21.34 26.52 13.74
C ILE A 374 22.47 25.86 14.53
N ALA A 375 22.18 24.86 15.38
CA ALA A 375 23.16 24.15 16.19
C ALA A 375 24.25 23.48 15.33
N LYS A 376 23.87 22.90 14.18
CA LYS A 376 24.79 22.31 13.21
C LYS A 376 25.64 23.37 12.49
N THR A 377 25.07 24.54 12.19
CA THR A 377 25.79 25.69 11.63
C THR A 377 26.75 26.34 12.63
N VAL A 378 26.41 26.30 13.93
CA VAL A 378 27.19 26.91 15.03
C VAL A 378 28.17 25.91 15.67
N GLY A 379 28.27 24.68 15.15
CA GLY A 379 29.25 23.69 15.61
C GLY A 379 28.94 23.07 16.98
N ILE A 380 27.68 23.15 17.45
CA ILE A 380 27.28 22.55 18.72
C ILE A 380 27.19 21.03 18.53
N SER A 381 28.15 20.31 19.11
CA SER A 381 28.18 18.85 19.18
C SER A 381 27.07 18.35 20.10
N LEU A 382 25.90 18.04 19.55
CA LEU A 382 24.88 17.28 20.26
C LEU A 382 25.35 15.84 20.42
N SER A 383 25.37 15.35 21.66
CA SER A 383 25.76 13.97 21.96
C SER A 383 24.89 12.98 21.16
N LYS A 384 25.51 11.93 20.58
CA LYS A 384 24.82 10.88 19.80
C LYS A 384 23.55 10.36 20.50
N LYS A 385 23.59 10.24 21.83
CA LYS A 385 22.47 9.78 22.68
C LYS A 385 21.25 10.72 22.69
N GLN A 386 21.43 12.03 22.58
CA GLN A 386 20.31 12.99 22.52
C GLN A 386 19.72 13.10 21.11
N GLY A 387 20.53 12.94 20.07
CA GLY A 387 20.05 12.92 18.68
C GLY A 387 19.26 11.65 18.33
N GLU A 388 19.64 10.49 18.86
CA GLU A 388 18.95 9.20 18.61
C GLU A 388 17.59 9.08 19.33
N ASN A 389 17.36 9.84 20.40
CA ASN A 389 16.05 9.90 21.06
C ASN A 389 15.08 10.86 20.35
N LEU A 390 15.58 11.91 19.70
CA LEU A 390 14.78 12.92 19.00
C LEU A 390 14.38 12.53 17.58
N PHE A 391 15.15 11.66 16.94
CA PHE A 391 14.79 11.10 15.66
C PHE A 391 14.43 9.64 15.87
N ILE A 392 13.15 9.30 15.72
CA ILE A 392 12.79 7.94 15.30
C ILE A 392 13.25 7.85 13.84
N LYS A 393 14.57 7.74 13.63
CA LYS A 393 15.07 7.18 12.39
C LYS A 393 14.51 5.78 12.38
N ASP A 394 13.77 5.46 11.33
CA ASP A 394 13.53 4.06 10.95
C ASP A 394 14.92 3.47 10.74
N SER A 395 15.53 2.96 11.81
CA SER A 395 16.98 2.77 11.93
C SER A 395 17.50 1.70 10.96
N ASN A 396 16.58 1.03 10.27
CA ASN A 396 16.83 -0.13 9.44
C ASN A 396 16.60 0.14 7.94
N LEU A 397 16.13 1.33 7.55
CA LEU A 397 15.81 1.63 6.15
C LEU A 397 16.44 2.98 5.73
N ARG A 398 17.72 2.93 5.37
CA ARG A 398 18.34 4.02 4.58
C ARG A 398 17.84 3.92 3.15
N TYR A 399 16.65 4.47 2.90
CA TYR A 399 16.18 4.70 1.54
C TYR A 399 16.99 5.85 0.91
N SER A 400 17.29 5.74 -0.39
CA SER A 400 17.87 6.85 -1.14
C SER A 400 16.87 8.00 -1.24
N THR A 401 17.37 9.24 -1.41
CA THR A 401 16.52 10.41 -1.68
C THR A 401 15.64 10.17 -2.91
N ALA A 402 16.20 9.57 -3.96
CA ALA A 402 15.47 9.18 -5.17
C ALA A 402 14.29 8.22 -4.87
N TYR A 403 14.49 7.20 -4.04
CA TYR A 403 13.40 6.31 -3.61
C TYR A 403 12.32 7.05 -2.82
N CYS A 404 12.70 7.98 -1.94
CA CYS A 404 11.75 8.75 -1.14
C CYS A 404 10.95 9.75 -2.00
N GLU A 405 11.62 10.46 -2.92
CA GLU A 405 10.99 11.39 -3.86
C GLU A 405 10.08 10.66 -4.83
N GLN A 406 10.49 9.47 -5.29
CA GLN A 406 9.64 8.55 -6.04
C GLN A 406 8.45 8.14 -5.16
N GLN A 407 8.64 7.52 -4.00
CA GLN A 407 7.54 6.94 -3.21
C GLN A 407 6.57 7.95 -2.59
N PHE A 408 6.96 9.20 -2.35
CA PHE A 408 6.19 10.17 -1.58
C PHE A 408 6.23 11.58 -2.18
N SER A 409 5.48 11.84 -3.26
CA SER A 409 5.13 13.22 -3.61
C SER A 409 4.16 13.79 -2.56
N SER A 410 4.27 15.09 -2.28
CA SER A 410 3.47 15.73 -1.25
C SER A 410 2.00 15.82 -1.67
N ILE A 411 1.09 15.24 -0.89
CA ILE A 411 -0.34 15.50 -1.04
C ILE A 411 -0.63 16.94 -0.63
N SER A 412 -1.40 17.66 -1.44
CA SER A 412 -1.81 19.03 -1.17
C SER A 412 -3.03 19.09 -0.25
N ILE A 413 -3.23 20.23 0.40
CA ILE A 413 -4.44 20.47 1.19
C ILE A 413 -5.70 20.44 0.30
N ASP A 414 -5.58 20.97 -0.92
CA ASP A 414 -6.67 21.04 -1.91
C ASP A 414 -7.09 19.64 -2.36
N GLU A 415 -6.14 18.72 -2.56
CA GLU A 415 -6.45 17.31 -2.88
C GLU A 415 -7.23 16.63 -1.74
N ILE A 416 -6.88 16.88 -0.47
CA ILE A 416 -7.59 16.31 0.68
C ILE A 416 -8.98 16.94 0.82
N GLN A 417 -9.12 18.25 0.63
CA GLN A 417 -10.40 18.94 0.68
C GLN A 417 -11.33 18.45 -0.44
N SER A 418 -10.84 18.41 -1.68
CA SER A 418 -11.57 17.90 -2.84
C SER A 418 -11.99 16.44 -2.65
N TYR A 419 -11.12 15.60 -2.07
CA TYR A 419 -11.47 14.24 -1.67
C TYR A 419 -12.65 14.22 -0.67
N GLY A 420 -12.58 15.04 0.37
CA GLY A 420 -13.63 15.16 1.40
C GLY A 420 -14.97 15.65 0.85
N GLU A 421 -14.95 16.62 -0.06
CA GLU A 421 -16.15 17.12 -0.73
C GLU A 421 -16.81 16.04 -1.58
N ARG A 422 -16.04 15.30 -2.39
CA ARG A 422 -16.58 14.19 -3.20
C ARG A 422 -17.15 13.09 -2.31
N MET A 423 -16.47 12.74 -1.22
CA MET A 423 -16.98 11.78 -0.23
C MET A 423 -18.29 12.24 0.43
N SER A 424 -18.42 13.54 0.73
CA SER A 424 -19.63 14.10 1.33
C SER A 424 -20.86 13.95 0.45
N VAL A 425 -20.67 14.06 -0.87
CA VAL A 425 -21.71 13.81 -1.87
C VAL A 425 -22.05 12.32 -1.95
N ILE A 426 -21.03 11.44 -2.07
CA ILE A 426 -21.22 9.99 -2.20
C ILE A 426 -21.98 9.40 -1.00
N LEU A 427 -21.61 9.82 0.21
CA LEU A 427 -22.14 9.27 1.45
C LEU A 427 -23.27 10.11 2.06
N ASN A 428 -23.72 11.18 1.38
CA ASN A 428 -24.70 12.14 1.90
C ASN A 428 -24.40 12.57 3.35
N SER A 429 -23.20 13.10 3.57
CA SER A 429 -22.64 13.35 4.91
C SER A 429 -21.98 14.72 5.01
N LYS A 430 -21.53 15.11 6.21
CA LYS A 430 -20.92 16.43 6.42
C LYS A 430 -19.59 16.56 5.69
N SER A 431 -19.30 17.77 5.22
CA SER A 431 -18.01 18.14 4.63
C SER A 431 -16.86 17.97 5.63
N LEU A 432 -15.63 18.01 5.15
CA LEU A 432 -14.43 17.96 5.99
C LEU A 432 -13.85 19.36 6.17
N LYS A 433 -13.33 19.64 7.36
CA LYS A 433 -12.40 20.74 7.59
C LYS A 433 -10.98 20.19 7.65
N VAL A 434 -10.10 20.70 6.78
CA VAL A 434 -8.69 20.29 6.71
C VAL A 434 -7.81 21.44 7.16
N GLU A 435 -6.93 21.19 8.13
CA GLU A 435 -5.93 22.13 8.63
C GLU A 435 -4.52 21.53 8.37
N LYS A 436 -3.66 22.26 7.66
CA LYS A 436 -2.27 21.84 7.45
C LYS A 436 -1.45 22.16 8.71
N LEU A 437 -0.93 21.13 9.37
CA LEU A 437 -0.08 21.29 10.56
C LEU A 437 1.38 21.54 10.20
N GLN A 438 1.86 20.86 9.15
CA GLN A 438 3.19 21.01 8.54
C GLN A 438 3.19 20.32 7.17
N ASP A 439 4.32 20.36 6.45
CA ASP A 439 4.45 19.66 5.17
C ASP A 439 4.22 18.16 5.32
N ASN A 440 3.25 17.62 4.58
CA ASN A 440 2.81 16.23 4.64
C ASN A 440 2.23 15.82 6.01
N LEU A 441 1.63 16.74 6.78
CA LEU A 441 0.85 16.42 7.97
C LEU A 441 -0.39 17.30 8.08
N PHE A 442 -1.55 16.65 8.17
CA PHE A 442 -2.86 17.29 8.11
C PHE A 442 -3.72 16.83 9.27
N LEU A 443 -4.42 17.79 9.87
CA LEU A 443 -5.48 17.58 10.84
C LEU A 443 -6.82 17.69 10.12
N ILE A 444 -7.66 16.68 10.24
CA ILE A 444 -8.93 16.59 9.55
C ILE A 444 -10.04 16.42 10.59
N LYS A 445 -11.05 17.27 10.50
CA LYS A 445 -12.21 17.32 11.41
C LYS A 445 -13.51 17.36 10.63
N LYS A 446 -14.61 17.09 11.31
CA LYS A 446 -15.96 17.27 10.77
C LYS A 446 -16.17 18.77 10.48
N GLY A 447 -16.57 19.08 9.26
CA GLY A 447 -16.96 20.43 8.85
C GLY A 447 -18.35 20.80 9.37
N ASN A 448 -18.69 22.09 9.28
CA ASN A 448 -20.05 22.55 9.53
C ASN A 448 -20.98 22.03 8.42
N GLU A 449 -22.28 21.93 8.71
CA GLU A 449 -23.30 21.64 7.69
C GLU A 449 -23.20 22.68 6.56
N LYS A 450 -23.35 22.25 5.30
CA LYS A 450 -23.50 23.20 4.20
C LYS A 450 -24.72 24.09 4.51
N PRO A 451 -24.63 25.42 4.34
CA PRO A 451 -25.81 26.27 4.38
C PRO A 451 -26.83 25.88 3.31
#